data_AF-A0A182Y6M7-F1
#
_entry.id   AF-A0A182Y6M7-F1
#
_cell.length_a   1.000
_cell.length_b   1.000
_cell.length_c   1.000
_cell.angle_alpha   90.00
_cell.angle_beta   90.00
_cell.angle_gamma   90.00
#
_symmetry.space_group_name_H-M   'P 1'
#
loop_
_entity.id
_entity.type
_entity.pdbx_description
1 polymer ?
#
loop_
_entity_poly.entity_id
_entity_poly.type
_entity_poly.pdbx_seq_one_letter_code
_entity_poly.pdbx_strand_id
1 'polypeptide(L)'
;MRVLIVGFAIFIALIALATHTAAGPANCDPVYEEWTDKADCDENCQNICSPVEDACLCRFGYLRDLTTGKCIPSDQCTPAPENVKLTCLGAPACMCSPRASVSYS
;
A
#
# COMPACT_ATOMS: atom_id res chain seq x y z
N MET A 1 9.87 19.12 -48.86
CA MET A 1 9.15 17.85 -48.60
C MET A 1 10.03 16.79 -47.92
N ARG A 2 11.19 16.43 -48.48
CA ARG A 2 12.09 15.41 -47.89
C ARG A 2 12.62 15.77 -46.48
N VAL A 3 12.95 17.03 -46.23
CA VAL A 3 13.46 17.50 -44.92
C VAL A 3 12.39 17.42 -43.82
N LEU A 4 11.12 17.69 -44.17
CA LEU A 4 10.00 17.59 -43.22
C LEU A 4 9.74 16.14 -42.82
N ILE A 5 9.85 15.20 -43.77
CA ILE A 5 9.67 13.76 -43.52
C ILE A 5 10.77 13.23 -42.61
N VAL A 6 12.03 13.63 -42.84
CA VAL A 6 13.18 13.22 -42.01
C VAL A 6 13.04 13.80 -40.58
N GLY A 7 12.65 15.07 -40.46
CA GLY A 7 12.42 15.69 -39.14
C GLY A 7 11.30 15.02 -38.36
N PHE A 8 10.18 14.67 -39.02
CA PHE A 8 9.07 13.98 -38.38
C PHE A 8 9.44 12.56 -37.95
N ALA A 9 10.23 11.84 -38.75
CA ALA A 9 10.73 10.51 -38.40
C ALA A 9 11.66 10.53 -37.18
N ILE A 10 12.54 11.54 -37.07
CA ILE A 10 13.39 11.72 -35.89
C ILE A 10 12.54 12.04 -34.66
N PHE A 11 11.53 12.90 -34.80
CA PHE A 11 10.64 13.26 -33.70
C PHE A 11 9.83 12.06 -33.19
N ILE A 12 9.31 11.22 -34.09
CA ILE A 12 8.63 9.97 -33.73
C ILE A 12 9.58 9.00 -33.01
N ALA A 13 10.82 8.88 -33.48
CA ALA A 13 11.83 8.03 -32.83
C ALA A 13 12.17 8.51 -31.41
N LEU A 14 12.24 9.82 -31.17
CA LEU A 14 12.46 10.40 -29.84
C LEU A 14 11.27 10.18 -28.90
N ILE A 15 10.03 10.32 -29.39
CA ILE A 15 8.83 10.01 -28.60
C ILE A 15 8.79 8.52 -28.25
N ALA A 16 9.07 7.65 -29.22
CA ALA A 16 9.11 6.22 -28.98
C ALA A 16 10.17 5.85 -27.93
N LEU A 17 11.36 6.49 -27.93
CA LEU A 17 12.37 6.21 -26.92
C LEU A 17 11.94 6.61 -25.50
N ALA A 18 11.09 7.64 -25.36
CA ALA A 18 10.52 8.05 -24.08
C ALA A 18 9.45 7.09 -23.54
N THR A 19 8.89 6.19 -24.36
CA THR A 19 7.82 5.26 -23.95
C THR A 19 8.31 3.86 -23.54
N HIS A 20 9.61 3.57 -23.58
CA HIS A 20 10.17 2.23 -23.30
C HIS A 20 10.59 1.97 -21.84
N THR A 21 10.08 2.72 -20.86
CA THR A 21 10.43 2.51 -19.44
C THR A 21 9.36 1.77 -18.63
N ALA A 22 8.55 0.88 -19.25
CA ALA A 22 7.42 0.23 -18.59
C ALA A 22 7.56 -1.30 -18.43
N ALA A 23 8.77 -1.79 -18.16
CA ALA A 23 8.99 -3.17 -17.73
C ALA A 23 10.25 -3.27 -16.84
N GLY A 24 10.21 -2.59 -15.70
CA GLY A 24 11.16 -2.76 -14.58
C GLY A 24 10.47 -3.43 -13.39
N PRO A 25 11.20 -3.75 -12.30
CA PRO A 25 10.64 -4.37 -11.09
C PRO A 25 9.45 -3.55 -10.58
N ALA A 26 8.57 -4.18 -9.78
CA ALA A 26 7.33 -3.57 -9.30
C ALA A 26 7.57 -2.11 -8.90
N ASN A 27 6.83 -1.19 -9.54
CA ASN A 27 7.07 0.23 -9.42
C ASN A 27 6.65 0.66 -8.00
N CYS A 28 7.59 0.62 -7.05
CA CYS A 28 7.34 0.94 -5.65
C CYS A 28 6.87 2.39 -5.50
N ASP A 29 6.12 2.66 -4.43
CA ASP A 29 5.85 4.05 -4.06
C ASP A 29 7.18 4.79 -3.79
N PRO A 30 7.50 5.86 -4.53
CA PRO A 30 8.81 6.49 -4.44
C PRO A 30 9.04 7.20 -3.09
N VAL A 31 7.98 7.46 -2.32
CA VAL A 31 8.04 8.18 -1.05
C VAL A 31 8.05 7.20 0.12
N TYR A 32 7.23 6.16 0.06
CA TYR A 32 6.95 5.30 1.22
C TYR A 32 7.60 3.93 1.14
N GLU A 33 8.05 3.53 -0.04
CA GLU A 33 8.59 2.21 -0.30
C GLU A 33 10.00 2.26 -0.91
N GLU A 34 10.72 1.15 -0.76
CA GLU A 34 12.01 0.90 -1.38
C GLU A 34 12.07 -0.53 -1.91
N TRP A 35 12.62 -0.72 -3.10
CA TRP A 35 12.79 -2.06 -3.66
C TRP A 35 13.85 -2.84 -2.88
N THR A 36 13.54 -4.09 -2.52
CA THR A 36 14.48 -5.01 -1.88
C THR A 36 14.47 -6.35 -2.60
N ASP A 37 15.65 -6.95 -2.79
CA ASP A 37 15.80 -8.32 -3.25
C ASP A 37 15.41 -9.30 -2.13
N LYS A 38 15.79 -9.00 -0.90
CA LYS A 38 15.42 -9.77 0.29
C LYS A 38 15.41 -8.90 1.54
N ALA A 39 14.36 -9.01 2.33
CA ALA A 39 14.29 -8.44 3.66
C ALA A 39 13.64 -9.42 4.63
N ASP A 40 14.21 -9.52 5.83
CA ASP A 40 13.69 -10.41 6.87
C ASP A 40 12.36 -9.91 7.45
N CYS A 41 12.08 -8.62 7.30
CA CYS A 41 10.95 -7.98 7.95
C CYS A 41 10.39 -6.79 7.16
N ASP A 42 9.15 -6.92 6.71
CA ASP A 42 8.24 -5.83 6.38
C ASP A 42 7.20 -5.74 7.51
N GLU A 43 7.26 -4.69 8.32
CA GLU A 43 6.35 -4.49 9.44
C GLU A 43 5.02 -3.89 8.98
N ASN A 44 3.92 -4.40 9.53
CA ASN A 44 2.59 -3.85 9.29
C ASN A 44 2.03 -3.12 10.53
N CYS A 45 0.90 -2.44 10.36
CA CYS A 45 0.23 -1.71 11.43
C CYS A 45 -0.23 -2.56 12.63
N GLN A 46 -0.15 -3.89 12.55
CA GLN A 46 -0.42 -4.81 13.65
C GLN A 46 0.87 -5.28 14.36
N ASN A 47 2.01 -4.66 14.05
CA ASN A 47 3.35 -5.06 14.51
C ASN A 47 3.69 -6.51 14.14
N ILE A 48 3.14 -7.01 13.03
CA ILE A 48 3.50 -8.31 12.48
C ILE A 48 4.59 -8.10 11.44
N CYS A 49 5.71 -8.76 11.68
CA CYS A 49 6.86 -8.80 10.80
C CYS A 49 6.70 -9.93 9.79
N SER A 50 6.76 -9.62 8.49
CA SER A 50 6.68 -10.61 7.42
C SER A 50 7.93 -10.56 6.53
N PRO A 51 8.64 -11.67 6.30
CA PRO A 51 9.77 -11.68 5.37
C PRO A 51 9.29 -11.50 3.92
N VAL A 52 10.06 -10.77 3.12
CA VAL A 52 9.75 -10.46 1.73
C VAL A 52 10.97 -10.67 0.83
N GLU A 53 10.72 -11.10 -0.42
CA GLU A 53 11.74 -11.28 -1.46
C GLU A 53 11.21 -10.67 -2.77
N ASP A 54 12.09 -10.02 -3.54
CA ASP A 54 11.77 -9.31 -4.79
C ASP A 54 10.51 -8.44 -4.68
N ALA A 55 10.47 -7.56 -3.68
CA ALA A 55 9.29 -6.79 -3.32
C ALA A 55 9.61 -5.34 -2.90
N CYS A 56 8.56 -4.52 -2.83
CA CYS A 56 8.63 -3.17 -2.28
C CYS A 56 8.45 -3.21 -0.76
N LEU A 57 9.52 -2.87 -0.03
CA LEU A 57 9.56 -2.82 1.42
C LEU A 57 9.12 -1.44 1.93
N CYS A 58 8.40 -1.38 3.05
CA CYS A 58 8.15 -0.09 3.70
C CYS A 58 9.45 0.55 4.20
N ARG A 59 9.65 1.85 3.92
CA ARG A 59 10.78 2.60 4.46
C ARG A 59 10.69 2.71 5.99
N PHE A 60 11.83 2.96 6.64
CA PHE A 60 11.88 3.19 8.07
C PHE A 60 10.93 4.32 8.51
N GLY A 61 10.09 4.06 9.51
CA GLY A 61 9.06 4.97 10.00
C GLY A 61 7.69 4.80 9.33
N TYR A 62 7.59 3.95 8.32
CA TYR A 62 6.34 3.58 7.64
C TYR A 62 5.98 2.12 7.91
N LEU A 63 4.69 1.85 8.06
CA LEU A 63 4.14 0.52 8.31
C LEU A 63 3.11 0.18 7.24
N ARG A 64 3.05 -1.09 6.85
CA ARG A 64 2.03 -1.54 5.89
C ARG A 64 0.66 -1.58 6.54
N ASP A 65 -0.30 -0.84 6.00
CA ASP A 65 -1.71 -1.02 6.32
C ASP A 65 -2.24 -2.26 5.61
N LEU A 66 -2.70 -3.25 6.39
CA LEU A 66 -3.26 -4.49 5.84
C LEU A 66 -4.59 -4.29 5.11
N THR A 67 -5.28 -3.17 5.35
CA THR A 67 -6.55 -2.85 4.71
C THR A 67 -6.35 -2.39 3.27
N THR A 68 -5.40 -1.48 3.06
CA THR A 68 -5.10 -0.89 1.74
C THR A 68 -3.92 -1.54 1.02
N GLY A 69 -3.06 -2.26 1.76
CA GLY A 69 -1.81 -2.83 1.27
C GLY A 69 -0.66 -1.83 1.12
N LYS A 70 -0.85 -0.57 1.51
CA LYS A 70 0.12 0.52 1.32
C LYS A 70 0.94 0.78 2.56
N CYS A 71 2.17 1.24 2.39
CA CYS A 71 2.96 1.81 3.47
C CYS A 71 2.45 3.21 3.84
N ILE A 72 2.14 3.41 5.11
CA ILE A 72 1.68 4.68 5.67
C ILE A 72 2.56 5.07 6.86
N PRO A 73 2.63 6.36 7.24
CA PRO A 73 3.30 6.77 8.47
C PRO A 73 2.79 5.96 9.67
N SER A 74 3.69 5.51 10.54
CA SER A 74 3.33 4.63 11.68
C SER A 74 2.31 5.26 12.64
N ASP A 75 2.27 6.58 12.73
CA ASP A 75 1.29 7.36 13.50
C ASP A 75 -0.11 7.39 12.87
N GLN A 76 -0.27 6.94 11.64
CA GLN A 76 -1.54 6.83 10.92
C GLN A 76 -2.14 5.42 10.97
N CYS A 77 -1.46 4.46 11.61
CA CYS A 77 -2.03 3.14 11.84
C CYS A 77 -3.27 3.26 12.73
N THR A 78 -4.43 2.85 12.21
CA THR A 78 -5.63 2.73 13.04
C THR A 78 -5.40 1.63 14.08
N PRO A 79 -5.72 1.90 15.36
CA PRO A 79 -5.61 0.85 16.37
C PRO A 79 -6.48 -0.33 15.96
N ALA A 80 -5.94 -1.54 16.13
CA ALA A 80 -6.72 -2.75 15.93
C ALA A 80 -8.01 -2.63 16.75
N PRO A 81 -9.19 -2.96 16.17
CA PRO A 81 -10.41 -2.95 16.95
C PRO A 81 -10.18 -3.84 18.16
N GLU A 82 -10.27 -3.24 19.34
CA GLU A 82 -10.21 -3.99 20.58
C GLU A 82 -11.24 -5.11 20.50
N ASN A 83 -10.81 -6.35 20.74
CA ASN A 83 -11.75 -7.43 20.98
C ASN A 83 -12.50 -7.06 22.26
N VAL A 84 -13.58 -6.29 22.12
CA VAL A 84 -14.52 -6.05 23.19
C VAL A 84 -14.99 -7.44 23.58
N LYS A 85 -14.45 -7.96 24.69
CA LYS A 85 -15.04 -9.10 25.38
C LYS A 85 -16.39 -8.60 25.81
N LEU A 86 -17.39 -8.80 24.94
CA LEU A 86 -18.77 -8.64 25.28
C LEU A 86 -19.06 -9.76 26.27
N THR A 87 -18.72 -9.54 27.54
CA THR A 87 -19.27 -10.32 28.63
C THR A 87 -20.76 -10.08 28.55
N CYS A 88 -21.46 -11.01 27.90
CA CYS A 88 -22.91 -11.06 27.87
C CYS A 88 -23.38 -11.12 29.32
N LEU A 89 -23.64 -9.95 29.91
CA LEU A 89 -24.28 -9.79 31.21
C LEU A 89 -25.76 -10.16 31.03
N GLY A 90 -26.00 -11.47 30.91
CA GLY A 90 -27.22 -12.14 31.36
C GLY A 90 -28.56 -11.71 30.78
N ALA A 91 -28.68 -11.44 29.48
CA ALA A 91 -30.01 -11.25 28.86
C ALA A 91 -30.17 -12.11 27.58
N PRO A 92 -31.28 -12.87 27.43
CA PRO A 92 -31.51 -13.76 26.30
C PRO A 92 -32.05 -12.97 25.08
N ALA A 93 -31.37 -11.90 24.65
CA ALA A 93 -31.69 -11.20 23.40
C ALA A 93 -30.60 -10.19 23.02
N CYS A 94 -29.41 -10.65 22.66
CA CYS A 94 -28.45 -9.80 21.95
C CYS A 94 -28.20 -10.40 20.57
N MET A 95 -28.84 -9.82 19.54
CA MET A 95 -28.39 -9.98 18.15
C MET A 95 -27.20 -9.04 17.95
N CYS A 96 -26.00 -9.58 17.80
CA CYS A 96 -24.84 -8.80 17.38
C CYS A 96 -24.98 -8.47 15.89
N SER A 97 -25.30 -7.22 15.56
CA SER A 97 -25.21 -6.69 14.20
C SER A 97 -23.98 -5.76 14.12
N PRO A 98 -23.10 -5.88 13.12
CA PRO A 98 -21.80 -5.19 13.05
C PRO A 98 -21.89 -3.68 12.74
N ARG A 99 -23.05 -3.04 12.98
CA ARG A 99 -23.30 -1.66 12.55
C ARG A 99 -23.97 -0.82 13.64
N ALA A 100 -23.33 -0.75 14.80
CA ALA A 100 -23.71 0.22 15.83
C ALA A 100 -22.74 1.42 15.74
N SER A 101 -23.12 2.45 14.99
CA SER A 101 -22.60 3.80 15.18
C SER A 101 -23.13 4.32 16.52
N VAL A 102 -22.23 4.60 17.46
CA VAL A 102 -22.56 5.18 18.76
C VAL A 102 -23.17 6.57 18.53
N SER A 103 -24.45 6.74 18.87
CA SER A 103 -25.09 8.05 18.93
C SER A 103 -25.30 8.38 20.40
N TYR A 104 -24.63 9.42 20.89
CA TYR A 104 -24.89 10.01 22.19
C TYR A 104 -26.11 10.93 22.10
N SER A 105 -27.06 10.77 23.02
CA SER A 105 -28.14 11.72 23.32
C SER A 105 -28.15 12.00 24.81
#